data_AF-A0AAU8L5Z3-F1
#
_entry.id   AF-A0AAU8L5Z3-F1
#
_cell.length_a   1.000
_cell.length_b   1.000
_cell.length_c   1.000
_cell.angle_alpha   90.00
_cell.angle_beta   90.00
_cell.angle_gamma   90.00
#
_symmetry.space_group_name_H-M   'P 1'
#
loop_
_entity.id
_entity.type
_entity.pdbx_description
1 polymer ?
#
loop_
_entity_poly.entity_id
_entity_poly.type
_entity_poly.pdbx_seq_one_letter_code
_entity_poly.pdbx_strand_id
1 'polypeptide(L)' 'MSKNDIEYAHERIRSNIRKLREKKGKSQLEMALAIGHTSAAFYAKAECGIQNKKFNIEHLCKIAKVLDVDICEFFEGL' A
#
# COMPACT_ATOMS: atom_id res chain seq x y z
N MET A 1 11.71 -19.31 2.47
CA MET A 1 11.60 -18.03 1.73
C MET A 1 12.96 -17.36 1.71
N SER A 2 13.54 -17.20 0.53
CA SER A 2 14.76 -16.43 0.32
C SER A 2 14.49 -14.93 0.60
N LYS A 3 15.53 -14.12 0.85
CA LYS A 3 15.36 -12.65 0.96
C LYS A 3 14.65 -12.05 -0.26
N ASN A 4 14.86 -12.64 -1.43
CA ASN A 4 14.22 -12.22 -2.69
C ASN A 4 12.70 -12.47 -2.67
N ASP A 5 12.23 -13.54 -2.01
CA ASP A 5 10.81 -13.87 -1.94
C ASP A 5 10.04 -12.82 -1.11
N ILE A 6 10.66 -12.31 -0.04
CA ILE A 6 10.08 -11.26 0.81
C ILE A 6 10.05 -9.92 0.06
N GLU A 7 11.09 -9.63 -0.73
CA GLU A 7 11.15 -8.40 -1.51
C GLU A 7 10.12 -8.41 -2.64
N TYR A 8 9.96 -9.56 -3.32
CA TYR A 8 8.90 -9.81 -4.29
C TYR A 8 7.51 -9.64 -3.68
N ALA A 9 7.29 -10.22 -2.50
CA ALA A 9 6.04 -10.08 -1.76
C ALA A 9 5.71 -8.60 -1.50
N HIS A 10 6.70 -7.83 -1.02
CA HIS A 10 6.53 -6.40 -0.82
C HIS A 10 6.21 -5.69 -2.12
N GLU A 11 6.96 -5.89 -3.21
CA GLU A 11 6.66 -5.31 -4.54
C GLU A 11 5.24 -5.59 -5.00
N ARG A 12 4.80 -6.84 -4.85
CA ARG A 12 3.46 -7.26 -5.26
C ARG A 12 2.38 -6.53 -4.46
N ILE A 13 2.55 -6.45 -3.14
CA ILE A 13 1.62 -5.72 -2.25
C ILE A 13 1.48 -4.25 -2.65
N ARG A 14 2.60 -3.52 -2.84
CA ARG A 14 2.54 -2.10 -3.25
C ARG A 14 1.93 -1.93 -4.64
N SER A 15 2.20 -2.85 -5.57
CA SER A 15 1.58 -2.86 -6.90
C SER A 15 0.06 -3.05 -6.83
N ASN A 16 -0.42 -4.00 -6.02
CA ASN A 16 -1.85 -4.27 -5.84
C ASN A 16 -2.55 -3.09 -5.17
N ILE A 17 -1.97 -2.53 -4.11
CA ILE A 17 -2.49 -1.31 -3.45
C ILE A 17 -2.60 -0.16 -4.46
N ARG A 18 -1.58 0.06 -5.29
CA ARG A 18 -1.60 1.11 -6.32
C ARG A 18 -2.74 0.89 -7.33
N LYS A 19 -2.89 -0.33 -7.82
CA LYS A 19 -3.97 -0.69 -8.77
C LYS A 19 -5.36 -0.47 -8.15
N LEU A 20 -5.56 -0.90 -6.91
CA LEU A 20 -6.82 -0.73 -6.19
C LEU A 20 -7.11 0.75 -5.94
N ARG A 21 -6.10 1.53 -5.58
CA ARG A 21 -6.19 2.98 -5.43
C ARG A 21 -6.63 3.65 -6.73
N GLU A 22 -5.98 3.32 -7.85
CA GLU A 22 -6.32 3.85 -9.17
C GLU A 22 -7.73 3.42 -9.62
N LYS A 23 -8.11 2.15 -9.38
CA LYS A 23 -9.45 1.61 -9.68
C LYS A 23 -10.56 2.31 -8.89
N LYS A 24 -10.29 2.69 -7.63
CA LYS A 24 -11.22 3.43 -6.76
C LYS A 24 -11.15 4.95 -6.97
N GLY A 25 -10.28 5.43 -7.87
CA GLY A 25 -10.13 6.87 -8.16
C GLY A 25 -9.57 7.67 -6.98
N LYS A 26 -8.86 7.04 -6.05
CA LYS A 26 -8.34 7.69 -4.84
C LYS A 26 -6.99 8.34 -5.08
N SER A 27 -6.82 9.56 -4.59
CA SER A 27 -5.54 10.26 -4.64
C SER A 27 -4.57 9.74 -3.56
N GLN A 28 -3.27 9.86 -3.80
CA GLN A 28 -2.25 9.53 -2.80
C GLN A 28 -2.40 10.37 -1.51
N LEU A 29 -2.95 11.59 -1.64
CA LEU A 29 -3.18 12.50 -0.54
C LEU A 29 -4.35 12.06 0.35
N GLU A 30 -5.46 11.62 -0.24
CA GLU A 30 -6.57 11.02 0.52
C GLU A 30 -6.12 9.79 1.30
N MET A 31 -5.32 8.92 0.66
CA MET A 31 -4.78 7.74 1.32
C MET A 31 -3.88 8.11 2.50
N ALA A 32 -2.99 9.10 2.33
CA ALA A 32 -2.11 9.59 3.38
C ALA A 32 -2.87 10.19 4.57
N LEU A 33 -3.88 11.02 4.30
CA LEU A 33 -4.73 11.61 5.33
C LEU A 33 -5.44 10.52 6.15
N ALA A 34 -5.94 9.50 5.47
CA ALA A 34 -6.71 8.45 6.12
C ALA A 34 -5.85 7.45 6.92
N ILE A 35 -4.57 7.28 6.58
CA ILE A 35 -3.63 6.54 7.44
C ILE A 35 -3.17 7.33 8.67
N GLY A 36 -3.53 8.61 8.78
CA GLY A 36 -3.16 9.51 9.88
C GLY A 36 -1.91 10.34 9.61
N HIS A 37 -1.45 10.41 8.36
CA HIS A 37 -0.30 11.21 7.97
C HIS A 37 -0.73 12.53 7.31
N THR A 38 -0.05 13.62 7.67
CA THR A 38 -0.34 14.97 7.17
C THR A 38 0.11 15.21 5.73
N SER A 39 0.91 14.32 5.13
CA SER A 39 1.42 14.51 3.76
C SER A 39 1.38 13.25 2.90
N ALA A 40 0.99 13.46 1.62
CA ALA A 40 1.02 12.45 0.56
C ALA A 40 2.41 11.84 0.32
N ALA A 41 3.47 12.53 0.75
CA ALA A 41 4.86 12.12 0.53
C ALA A 41 5.19 10.78 1.20
N PHE A 42 4.63 10.48 2.38
CA PHE A 42 4.85 9.18 3.02
C PHE A 42 4.21 8.06 2.21
N TYR A 43 2.95 8.24 1.84
CA TYR A 43 2.20 7.26 1.07
C TYR A 43 2.85 7.01 -0.29
N ALA A 44 3.21 8.07 -1.03
CA ALA A 44 3.90 7.95 -2.32
C ALA A 44 5.25 7.22 -2.20
N LYS A 45 6.03 7.49 -1.15
CA LYS A 45 7.29 6.78 -0.91
C LYS A 45 7.07 5.29 -0.61
N ALA A 46 6.06 4.97 0.21
CA ALA A 46 5.72 3.58 0.52
C ALA A 46 5.14 2.82 -0.69
N GLU A 47 4.31 3.48 -1.50
CA GLU A 47 3.75 2.95 -2.75
C GLU A 47 4.85 2.69 -3.79
N CYS A 48 5.81 3.61 -3.94
CA CYS A 48 6.95 3.44 -4.85
C CYS A 48 8.10 2.59 -4.26
N GLY A 49 8.02 2.18 -2.99
CA GLY A 49 9.10 1.43 -2.33
C GLY A 49 10.39 2.23 -2.10
N ILE A 50 10.33 3.55 -2.21
CA ILE A 50 11.49 4.44 -2.10
C ILE A 50 11.90 4.55 -0.62
N GLN A 51 13.20 4.59 -0.35
CA GLN A 51 13.79 4.67 1.01
C GLN A 51 13.48 3.47 1.93
N ASN A 52 13.22 2.28 1.37
CA ASN A 52 12.90 1.09 2.16
C ASN A 52 11.65 1.28 3.06
N LYS A 53 10.81 2.26 2.71
CA LYS A 53 9.54 2.53 3.39
C LYS A 53 8.56 1.43 2.99
N LYS A 54 8.09 0.69 3.99
CA LYS A 54 7.14 -0.40 3.84
C LYS A 54 5.84 -0.02 4.55
N PHE A 55 4.71 -0.45 3.99
CA PHE A 55 3.46 -0.45 4.74
C PHE A 55 3.58 -1.48 5.86
N ASN A 56 3.30 -1.06 7.10
CA ASN A 56 3.11 -1.99 8.21
C ASN A 56 1.66 -2.53 8.15
N ILE A 57 1.36 -3.53 8.98
CA ILE A 57 0.02 -4.14 9.02
C ILE A 57 -1.06 -3.10 9.35
N GLU A 58 -0.77 -2.14 10.23
CA GLU A 58 -1.71 -1.07 10.58
C GLU A 58 -2.05 -0.19 9.36
N HIS A 59 -1.05 0.19 8.56
CA HIS A 59 -1.24 0.92 7.32
C HIS A 59 -2.07 0.10 6.34
N LEU A 60 -1.79 -1.20 6.18
CA LEU A 60 -2.60 -2.07 5.31
C LEU A 60 -4.06 -2.10 5.77
N CYS A 61 -4.33 -2.30 7.06
CA CYS A 61 -5.69 -2.28 7.60
C CYS A 61 -6.40 -0.94 7.36
N LYS A 62 -5.70 0.18 7.55
CA LYS A 62 -6.27 1.51 7.28
C LYS A 62 -6.52 1.73 5.79
N ILE A 63 -5.59 1.33 4.93
CA ILE A 63 -5.71 1.40 3.46
C ILE A 63 -6.90 0.57 2.97
N ALA A 64 -7.07 -0.65 3.48
CA ALA A 64 -8.20 -1.52 3.15
C ALA A 64 -9.54 -0.88 3.48
N LYS A 65 -9.66 -0.28 4.69
CA LYS A 65 -10.86 0.45 5.10
C LYS A 65 -11.16 1.66 4.21
N VAL A 66 -10.14 2.37 3.74
CA VAL A 66 -10.29 3.59 2.94
C VAL A 66 -10.62 3.28 1.49
N LEU A 67 -10.00 2.24 0.95
CA LEU A 67 -10.30 1.73 -0.38
C LEU A 67 -11.62 0.94 -0.40
N ASP A 68 -12.15 0.57 0.76
CA ASP A 68 -13.33 -0.27 0.91
C ASP A 68 -13.17 -1.57 0.11
N VAL A 69 -12.09 -2.29 0.45
CA VAL A 69 -11.68 -3.57 -0.15
C VAL A 69 -11.22 -4.53 0.93
N ASP A 70 -11.23 -5.82 0.62
CA ASP A 70 -10.64 -6.81 1.51
C ASP A 70 -9.11 -6.65 1.54
N ILE A 71 -8.52 -6.76 2.74
CA ILE A 71 -7.07 -6.69 2.92
C ILE A 71 -6.34 -7.83 2.17
N CYS A 72 -7.02 -8.95 1.95
CA CYS A 72 -6.52 -10.07 1.16
C CYS A 72 -6.23 -9.69 -0.30
N GLU A 73 -6.93 -8.70 -0.87
CA GLU A 73 -6.66 -8.25 -2.25
C GLU A 73 -5.25 -7.67 -2.41
N PHE A 74 -4.63 -7.18 -1.33
CA PHE A 74 -3.24 -6.72 -1.38
C PHE A 74 -2.26 -7.85 -1.62
N PHE A 75 -2.60 -9.08 -1.22
CA PHE A 75 -1.76 -10.26 -1.34
C PHE A 75 -2.09 -11.10 -2.57
N GLU A 76 -2.91 -10.58 -3.49
CA GLU A 76 -3.30 -11.33 -4.70
C GLU A 76 -2.09 -11.62 -5.61
N GLY A 77 -1.90 -12.90 -5.93
CA GLY A 77 -0.82 -13.39 -6.80
C GLY A 77 0.56 -13.41 -6.13
N LEU A 78 0.59 -13.62 -4.81
CA LEU A 78 1.77 -13.72 -3.97
C LEU A 78 2.00 -15.18 -3.54
#